data_AF-A0AAD3NQT2-F1
#
_entry.id   AF-A0AAD3NQT2-F1
#
_cell.length_a   1.000
_cell.length_b   1.000
_cell.length_c   1.000
_cell.angle_alpha   90.00
_cell.angle_beta   90.00
_cell.angle_gamma   90.00
#
_symmetry.space_group_name_H-M   'P 1'
#
loop_
_entity.id
_entity.type
_entity.pdbx_description
1 polymer ?
#
loop_
_entity_poly.entity_id
_entity_poly.type
_entity_poly.pdbx_seq_one_letter_code
_entity_poly.pdbx_strand_id
1 'polypeptide(L)'
;MGTNREHVATRREFTPQPSTNKGKRSKRTYFVRKLIQEVAGFTPYEKRIIELLKMEKDKRALKVAKKKLGTHKRAKKKCEEMSKET
;
A
#
# COMPACT_ATOMS: atom_id res chain seq x y z
N MET A 1 35.62 -4.63 0.42
CA MET A 1 35.40 -5.42 1.65
C MET A 1 34.09 -6.17 1.47
N GLY A 2 34.18 -7.43 1.03
CA GLY A 2 33.07 -8.19 0.48
C GLY A 2 32.87 -9.52 1.18
N THR A 3 31.58 -9.85 1.33
CA THR A 3 30.92 -11.16 1.27
C THR A 3 31.61 -12.36 1.93
N ASN A 4 31.03 -12.77 3.06
CA ASN A 4 30.99 -14.14 3.60
C ASN A 4 32.35 -14.80 3.83
N ARG A 5 33.19 -14.17 4.65
CA ARG A 5 34.28 -14.87 5.34
C ARG A 5 33.78 -15.17 6.74
N GLU A 6 33.32 -16.40 6.99
CA GLU A 6 33.40 -17.12 8.28
C GLU A 6 32.50 -18.36 8.29
N HIS A 7 32.86 -19.30 9.17
CA HIS A 7 32.32 -20.63 9.48
C HIS A 7 31.12 -21.12 8.64
N VAL A 8 31.33 -22.20 7.87
CA VAL A 8 30.28 -22.90 7.09
C VAL A 8 29.33 -23.60 8.06
N ALA A 9 28.34 -22.87 8.57
CA ALA A 9 27.24 -23.41 9.35
C ALA A 9 26.08 -23.78 8.42
N THR A 10 25.52 -24.97 8.57
CA THR A 10 24.26 -25.35 7.91
C THR A 10 23.15 -24.43 8.39
N ARG A 11 22.60 -23.62 7.49
CA ARG A 11 21.51 -22.69 7.81
C ARG A 11 20.27 -23.52 8.19
N ARG A 12 19.81 -23.36 9.44
CA ARG A 12 18.56 -23.97 9.90
C ARG A 12 17.37 -23.22 9.33
N GLU A 13 16.37 -23.95 8.86
CA GLU A 13 15.09 -23.36 8.48
C GLU A 13 14.34 -22.96 9.76
N PHE A 14 14.01 -21.68 9.88
CA PHE A 14 13.20 -21.20 11.00
C PHE A 14 11.73 -21.51 10.75
N THR A 15 11.06 -22.08 11.75
CA THR A 15 9.61 -22.26 11.70
C THR A 15 8.91 -20.89 11.68
N PRO A 16 7.81 -20.74 10.93
CA PRO A 16 7.10 -19.48 10.84
C PRO A 16 6.47 -19.12 12.19
N GLN A 17 6.92 -18.02 12.79
CA GLN A 17 6.36 -17.53 14.05
C GLN A 17 5.06 -16.75 13.83
N PRO A 18 4.10 -16.78 14.77
CA PRO A 18 2.86 -15.99 14.67
C PRO A 18 3.10 -14.47 14.49
N SER A 19 4.19 -13.93 15.05
CA SER A 19 4.60 -12.52 14.88
C SER A 19 4.78 -12.12 13.41
N THR A 20 5.22 -13.06 12.56
CA THR A 20 5.42 -12.84 11.12
C THR A 20 4.11 -12.69 10.34
N ASN A 21 2.97 -13.01 10.94
CA ASN A 21 1.66 -12.83 10.32
C ASN A 21 1.14 -11.38 10.43
N LYS A 22 1.77 -10.51 11.22
CA LYS A 22 1.36 -9.11 11.36
C LYS A 22 1.43 -8.38 10.00
N GLY A 23 0.29 -7.85 9.55
CA GLY A 23 0.18 -7.12 8.29
C GLY A 23 -0.31 -7.97 7.10
N LYS A 24 -0.37 -9.31 7.24
CA LYS A 24 -1.03 -10.16 6.23
C LYS A 24 -2.54 -9.91 6.26
N ARG A 25 -3.15 -9.74 5.09
CA ARG A 25 -4.60 -9.52 4.94
C ARG A 25 -5.29 -10.86 4.72
N SER A 26 -6.34 -11.17 5.50
CA SER A 26 -7.17 -12.36 5.27
C SER A 26 -8.24 -12.09 4.21
N LYS A 27 -8.71 -13.14 3.52
CA LYS A 27 -9.77 -13.02 2.48
C LYS A 27 -11.02 -12.33 3.04
N ARG A 28 -11.44 -12.71 4.25
CA ARG A 28 -12.57 -12.09 4.96
C ARG A 28 -12.37 -10.60 5.23
N THR A 29 -11.22 -10.20 5.75
CA THR A 29 -10.96 -8.77 6.04
C THR A 29 -10.84 -7.92 4.78
N TYR A 30 -10.37 -8.48 3.67
CA TYR A 30 -10.39 -7.80 2.37
C TYR A 30 -11.83 -7.57 1.88
N PHE A 31 -12.67 -8.61 1.91
CA PHE A 31 -14.08 -8.53 1.50
C PHE A 31 -14.85 -7.48 2.30
N VAL A 32 -14.76 -7.51 3.63
CA VAL A 32 -15.45 -6.54 4.50
C VAL A 32 -15.00 -5.10 4.22
N ARG A 33 -13.70 -4.86 4.00
CA ARG A 33 -13.20 -3.51 3.69
C ARG A 33 -13.72 -2.99 2.35
N LYS A 34 -13.81 -3.86 1.34
CA LYS A 34 -14.36 -3.50 0.04
C LYS A 34 -15.84 -3.12 0.14
N LEU A 35 -16.63 -3.92 0.86
CA LEU A 35 -18.06 -3.65 1.09
C LEU A 35 -18.27 -2.30 1.80
N ILE A 36 -17.48 -2.01 2.84
CA ILE A 36 -17.57 -0.72 3.55
C ILE A 36 -17.24 0.44 2.62
N GLN A 37 -16.24 0.29 1.75
CA GLN A 37 -15.83 1.33 0.81
C GLN A 37 -16.91 1.60 -0.27
N GLU A 38 -17.61 0.56 -0.71
CA GLU A 38 -18.76 0.69 -1.61
C GLU A 38 -19.93 1.44 -0.95
N VAL A 39 -20.21 1.19 0.34
CA VAL A 39 -21.33 1.82 1.07
C VAL A 39 -21.01 3.25 1.54
N ALA A 40 -19.84 3.46 2.14
CA ALA A 40 -19.45 4.76 2.71
C ALA A 40 -18.87 5.72 1.65
N GLY A 41 -18.41 5.19 0.52
CA GLY A 41 -17.80 5.96 -0.56
C GLY A 41 -16.43 6.55 -0.21
N PHE A 42 -16.04 7.55 -1.00
CA PHE A 42 -14.71 8.19 -0.94
C PHE A 42 -14.71 9.49 -0.14
N THR A 43 -13.58 9.75 0.51
CA THR A 43 -13.33 11.05 1.16
C THR A 43 -13.09 12.17 0.12
N PRO A 44 -13.23 13.45 0.49
CA PRO A 44 -13.10 14.56 -0.46
C PRO A 44 -11.73 14.64 -1.17
N TYR A 45 -10.64 14.27 -0.48
CA TYR A 45 -9.31 14.30 -1.09
C TYR A 45 -9.07 13.10 -2.02
N GLU A 46 -9.70 11.96 -1.75
CA GLU A 46 -9.67 10.78 -2.62
C GLU A 46 -10.42 11.04 -3.93
N LYS A 47 -11.60 11.67 -3.86
CA LYS A 47 -12.36 12.10 -5.05
C LYS A 47 -11.53 13.03 -5.94
N ARG A 48 -10.87 14.03 -5.34
CA ARG A 48 -9.97 14.94 -6.06
C ARG A 48 -8.78 14.23 -6.72
N ILE A 49 -8.27 13.16 -6.12
CA ILE A 49 -7.20 12.35 -6.72
C ILE A 49 -7.74 11.60 -7.94
N ILE A 50 -8.92 10.97 -7.85
CA ILE A 50 -9.58 10.31 -8.98
C ILE A 50 -9.79 11.30 -10.14
N GLU A 51 -10.31 12.49 -9.86
CA GLU A 51 -10.50 13.53 -10.88
C GLU A 51 -9.19 13.91 -11.58
N LEU A 52 -8.11 14.07 -10.82
CA LEU A 52 -6.79 14.40 -11.38
C LEU A 52 -6.21 13.24 -12.21
N LEU A 53 -6.45 11.99 -11.82
CA LEU A 53 -6.02 10.81 -12.56
C LEU A 53 -6.83 10.66 -13.86
N LYS A 54 -8.13 10.97 -13.87
CA LYS A 54 -8.96 11.02 -15.09
C LYS A 54 -8.46 12.07 -16.10
N MET A 55 -7.85 13.16 -15.61
CA MET A 55 -7.23 14.18 -16.45
C MET A 55 -5.76 13.88 -16.79
N GLU A 56 -5.25 12.68 -16.50
CA GLU A 56 -3.85 12.26 -16.72
C GLU A 56 -2.81 13.16 -16.03
N LYS A 57 -3.18 13.80 -14.91
CA LYS A 57 -2.32 14.72 -14.15
C LYS A 57 -1.63 14.03 -12.97
N ASP A 58 -0.91 12.94 -13.23
CA ASP A 58 -0.31 12.07 -12.20
C ASP A 58 0.61 12.81 -11.22
N LYS A 59 1.46 13.71 -11.74
CA LYS A 59 2.38 14.50 -10.91
C LYS A 59 1.63 15.43 -9.95
N ARG A 60 0.46 15.93 -10.35
CA ARG A 60 -0.39 16.76 -9.49
C ARG A 60 -1.14 15.90 -8.48
N ALA A 61 -1.66 14.74 -8.89
CA ALA A 61 -2.28 13.76 -7.99
C ALA A 61 -1.31 13.33 -6.87
N LEU A 62 -0.06 13.00 -7.22
CA LEU A 62 0.97 12.65 -6.25
C LEU A 62 1.33 13.79 -5.29
N LYS A 63 1.37 15.05 -5.76
CA LYS A 63 1.60 16.21 -4.89
C LYS A 63 0.45 16.40 -3.89
N VAL A 64 -0.80 16.25 -4.32
CA VAL A 64 -1.97 16.34 -3.45
C VAL A 64 -1.95 15.20 -2.42
N ALA A 65 -1.72 13.96 -2.85
CA ALA A 65 -1.63 12.81 -1.97
C ALA A 65 -0.49 12.94 -0.95
N LYS A 66 0.70 13.41 -1.37
CA LYS A 66 1.83 13.64 -0.46
C LYS A 66 1.54 14.76 0.55
N LYS A 67 0.87 15.85 0.14
CA LYS A 67 0.48 16.93 1.06
C LYS A 67 -0.50 16.44 2.14
N LYS A 68 -1.34 15.44 1.83
CA LYS A 68 -2.31 14.87 2.79
C LYS A 68 -1.73 13.73 3.64
N LEU A 69 -0.89 12.86 3.07
CA LEU A 69 -0.37 11.64 3.72
C LEU A 69 1.06 11.77 4.27
N GLY A 70 1.75 12.88 3.95
CA GLY A 70 3.11 13.22 4.38
C GLY A 70 4.21 12.52 3.59
N THR A 71 4.17 11.18 3.49
CA THR A 71 5.25 10.39 2.89
C THR A 71 4.99 10.00 1.45
N HIS A 72 6.06 9.90 0.66
CA HIS A 72 5.97 9.53 -0.76
C HIS A 72 5.50 8.09 -0.98
N LYS A 73 5.93 7.14 -0.13
CA LYS A 73 5.50 5.74 -0.20
C LYS A 73 3.98 5.60 -0.01
N ARG A 74 3.40 6.33 0.96
CA ARG A 74 1.95 6.34 1.18
C ARG A 74 1.20 7.03 0.04
N ALA A 75 1.74 8.13 -0.48
CA ALA A 75 1.15 8.83 -1.63
C ALA A 75 1.07 7.94 -2.87
N LYS A 76 2.17 7.25 -3.22
CA LYS A 76 2.19 6.29 -4.34
C LYS A 76 1.17 5.18 -4.16
N LYS A 77 1.19 4.52 -2.99
CA LYS A 77 0.23 3.45 -2.68
C LYS A 77 -1.21 3.93 -2.82
N LYS A 78 -1.53 5.14 -2.35
CA LYS A 78 -2.88 5.67 -2.44
C LYS A 78 -3.27 6.00 -3.89
N CYS A 79 -2.37 6.59 -4.68
CA CYS A 79 -2.63 6.82 -6.11
C CYS A 79 -2.81 5.50 -6.89
N GLU A 80 -2.04 4.45 -6.57
CA GLU A 80 -2.21 3.11 -7.16
C GLU A 80 -3.54 2.47 -6.77
N GLU A 81 -4.01 2.69 -5.52
CA GLU A 81 -5.35 2.28 -5.09
C GLU A 81 -6.43 3.02 -5.89
N MET A 82 -6.34 4.35 -6.01
CA MET A 82 -7.34 5.14 -6.76
C MET A 82 -7.33 4.82 -8.27
N SER A 83 -6.16 4.55 -8.85
CA SER A 83 -6.03 4.19 -10.26
C SER A 83 -6.62 2.83 -10.62
N LYS A 84 -6.80 1.93 -9.63
CA LYS A 84 -7.46 0.62 -9.83
C LYS A 84 -8.98 0.71 -9.76
N GLU A 85 -9.49 1.78 -9.17
CA GLU A 85 -10.92 2.06 -9.02
C GLU A 85 -11.45 3.02 -10.09
N THR A 86 -10.55 3.57 -10.90
CA THR A 86 -10.87 4.33 -12.12
C THR A 86 -10.88 3.37 -13.30
#